data_AF-A0A8T5XST8-F1
#
_entry.id   AF-A0A8T5XST8-F1
#
_cell.length_a   1.000
_cell.length_b   1.000
_cell.length_c   1.000
_cell.angle_alpha   90.00
_cell.angle_beta   90.00
_cell.angle_gamma   90.00
#
_symmetry.space_group_name_H-M   'P 1'
#
loop_
_entity.id
_entity.type
_entity.pdbx_description
1 polymer ?
#
loop_
_entity_poly.entity_id
_entity_poly.type
_entity_poly.pdbx_seq_one_letter_code
_entity_poly.pdbx_strand_id
1 'polypeptide(L)'
;MESRVNRYYKRKLERKNRKIKISLLFLVFLILFGGLNIVNDCYNFLTGVENKKIFTYNYSNEFHNIELVGKEYNISQTKINKQINGVITKIKGKVTYIIDDINVLLNN
;
A
#
# COMPACT_ATOMS: atom_id res chain seq x y z
N MET A 1 31.33 -1.61 -33.82
CA MET A 1 29.89 -1.76 -34.14
C MET A 1 29.44 -3.13 -33.64
N GLU A 2 28.68 -3.21 -32.54
CA GLU A 2 28.05 -4.49 -32.16
C GLU A 2 27.16 -4.98 -33.31
N SER A 3 27.33 -6.24 -33.71
CA SER A 3 26.60 -6.81 -34.84
C SER A 3 25.09 -6.67 -34.61
N ARG A 4 24.33 -6.43 -35.68
CA ARG A 4 22.85 -6.33 -35.60
C ARG A 4 22.22 -7.57 -34.95
N VAL A 5 22.89 -8.72 -35.06
CA VAL A 5 22.52 -10.01 -34.46
C VAL A 5 22.61 -9.96 -32.93
N ASN A 6 23.67 -9.38 -32.36
CA ASN A 6 23.84 -9.27 -30.90
C ASN A 6 22.74 -8.43 -30.24
N ARG A 7 22.32 -7.33 -30.89
CA ARG A 7 21.20 -6.51 -30.40
C ARG A 7 19.87 -7.25 -30.41
N TYR A 8 19.63 -8.10 -31.40
CA TYR A 8 18.40 -8.91 -31.47
C TYR A 8 18.35 -9.96 -30.36
N TYR A 9 19.45 -10.67 -30.14
CA TYR A 9 19.55 -11.66 -29.06
C TYR A 9 19.36 -11.04 -27.68
N LYS A 10 19.98 -9.88 -27.42
CA LYS A 10 19.82 -9.15 -26.16
C LYS A 10 18.37 -8.79 -25.88
N ARG A 11 17.67 -8.23 -26.87
CA ARG A 11 16.22 -7.89 -26.76
C ARG A 11 15.35 -9.13 -26.55
N LYS A 12 15.67 -10.25 -27.19
CA LYS A 12 14.93 -11.52 -27.01
C LYS A 12 15.11 -12.07 -25.59
N LEU A 13 16.33 -12.00 -25.06
CA LEU A 13 16.64 -12.40 -23.67
C LEU A 13 15.93 -11.51 -22.65
N GLU A 14 15.96 -10.18 -22.84
CA GLU A 14 15.27 -9.21 -21.98
C GLU A 14 13.75 -9.46 -21.93
N ARG A 15 13.13 -9.76 -23.07
CA ARG A 15 11.70 -10.11 -23.14
C ARG A 15 11.39 -11.39 -22.37
N LYS A 16 12.23 -12.43 -22.50
CA LYS A 16 12.08 -13.69 -21.74
C LYS A 16 12.21 -13.44 -20.23
N ASN A 17 13.23 -12.67 -19.83
CA ASN A 17 13.45 -12.32 -18.43
C ASN A 17 12.30 -11.48 -17.85
N ARG A 18 11.72 -10.55 -18.62
CA ARG A 18 10.54 -9.79 -18.20
C ARG A 18 9.33 -10.69 -17.95
N LYS A 19 9.08 -11.67 -18.85
CA LYS A 19 7.97 -12.64 -18.67
C LYS A 19 8.18 -13.50 -17.42
N ILE A 20 9.40 -13.99 -17.17
CA ILE A 20 9.73 -14.78 -15.98
C ILE A 20 9.53 -13.95 -14.71
N LYS A 21 10.00 -12.69 -14.69
CA LYS A 21 9.80 -11.79 -13.54
C LYS A 21 8.31 -11.56 -13.23
N ILE A 22 7.49 -11.33 -14.26
CA ILE A 22 6.04 -11.17 -14.08
C ILE A 22 5.41 -12.46 -13.58
N SER A 23 5.81 -13.61 -14.11
CA SER A 23 5.32 -14.91 -13.66
C SER A 23 5.69 -15.21 -12.21
N LEU A 24 6.90 -14.87 -11.78
CA LEU A 24 7.34 -14.99 -10.39
C LEU A 24 6.56 -14.07 -9.47
N LEU A 25 6.34 -12.81 -9.89
CA LEU A 25 5.53 -11.88 -9.13
C LEU A 25 4.10 -12.42 -8.94
N PHE A 26 3.50 -12.94 -10.01
CA PHE A 26 2.18 -13.57 -9.95
C PHE A 26 2.14 -14.78 -9.02
N LEU A 27 3.17 -15.63 -9.06
CA LEU A 27 3.32 -16.77 -8.15
C LEU A 27 3.39 -16.32 -6.68
N VAL A 28 4.17 -15.27 -6.38
CA VAL A 28 4.26 -14.69 -5.03
C VAL A 28 2.89 -14.19 -4.57
N PHE A 29 2.14 -13.52 -5.44
CA PHE A 29 0.77 -13.10 -5.13
C PHE A 29 -0.14 -14.29 -4.84
N LEU A 30 -0.10 -15.36 -5.64
CA LEU A 30 -0.88 -16.56 -5.39
C LEU A 30 -0.55 -17.20 -4.03
N ILE A 31 0.72 -17.29 -3.67
CA ILE A 31 1.14 -17.83 -2.37
C ILE A 31 0.65 -16.93 -1.23
N LEU A 32 0.70 -15.60 -1.40
CA LEU A 32 0.18 -14.65 -0.41
C LEU A 32 -1.33 -14.80 -0.19
N PHE A 33 -2.11 -14.82 -1.27
CA PHE A 33 -3.57 -14.99 -1.18
C PHE A 33 -3.95 -16.38 -0.66
N GLY A 34 -3.27 -17.43 -1.12
CA GLY A 34 -3.46 -18.79 -0.62
C GLY A 34 -3.11 -18.91 0.87
N GLY A 35 -2.01 -18.32 1.30
CA GLY A 35 -1.59 -18.29 2.70
C GLY A 35 -2.59 -17.56 3.59
N LEU A 36 -3.15 -16.43 3.14
CA LEU A 36 -4.19 -15.71 3.87
C LEU A 36 -5.46 -16.57 4.07
N ASN A 37 -5.87 -17.32 3.05
CA ASN A 37 -7.01 -18.22 3.16
C ASN A 37 -6.75 -19.34 4.17
N ILE A 38 -5.57 -19.97 4.13
CA ILE A 38 -5.19 -21.01 5.10
C ILE A 38 -5.18 -20.45 6.53
N VAL A 39 -4.63 -19.26 6.74
CA VAL A 39 -4.63 -18.61 8.06
C VAL A 39 -6.06 -18.32 8.52
N ASN A 40 -6.94 -17.89 7.60
CA ASN A 40 -8.36 -17.67 7.88
C ASN A 40 -9.09 -18.95 8.27
N ASP A 41 -8.84 -20.05 7.57
CA ASP A 41 -9.40 -21.36 7.89
C ASP A 41 -8.87 -21.88 9.23
N CYS A 42 -7.57 -21.76 9.49
CA CYS A 42 -6.98 -22.10 10.79
C CYS A 42 -7.55 -21.26 11.93
N TYR A 43 -7.75 -19.95 11.72
CA TYR A 43 -8.33 -19.08 12.73
C TYR A 43 -9.79 -19.47 13.05
N ASN A 44 -10.60 -19.73 12.02
CA ASN A 44 -11.98 -20.18 12.19
C ASN A 44 -12.04 -21.55 12.89
N PHE A 45 -11.15 -22.46 12.52
CA PHE A 45 -11.03 -23.76 13.17
C PHE A 45 -10.66 -23.64 14.66
N LEU A 46 -9.67 -22.81 14.99
CA LEU A 46 -9.18 -22.63 16.37
C LEU A 46 -10.17 -21.88 17.27
N THR A 47 -10.91 -20.93 16.71
CA THR A 47 -11.83 -20.09 17.49
C THR A 47 -13.24 -20.67 17.57
N GLY A 48 -13.58 -21.67 16.74
CA GLY A 48 -14.91 -22.28 16.70
C GLY A 48 -16.01 -21.31 16.24
N VAL A 49 -15.64 -20.15 15.67
CA VAL A 49 -16.58 -19.14 15.20
C VAL A 49 -16.68 -19.24 13.69
N GLU A 50 -17.70 -19.94 13.19
CA GLU A 50 -18.03 -19.93 11.77
C GLU A 50 -18.34 -18.48 11.31
N ASN A 51 -17.79 -18.08 10.16
CA ASN A 51 -18.03 -16.80 9.49
C ASN A 51 -17.37 -15.54 10.06
N LYS A 52 -16.46 -15.61 11.04
CA LYS A 52 -15.62 -14.44 11.37
C LYS A 52 -14.47 -14.31 10.39
N LYS A 53 -14.43 -13.22 9.64
CA LYS A 53 -13.31 -12.92 8.75
C LYS A 53 -12.15 -12.43 9.61
N ILE A 54 -10.91 -12.85 9.30
CA ILE A 54 -9.70 -12.28 9.90
C ILE A 54 -9.67 -10.76 9.76
N PHE A 55 -10.30 -10.25 8.71
CA PHE A 55 -10.42 -8.83 8.45
C PHE A 55 -11.85 -8.48 8.03
N THR A 56 -12.43 -7.51 8.73
CA THR A 56 -13.70 -6.90 8.34
C THR A 56 -13.54 -5.38 8.35
N TYR A 57 -14.08 -4.72 7.34
CA TYR A 57 -14.15 -3.26 7.29
C TYR A 57 -15.60 -2.83 7.10
N ASN A 58 -16.06 -1.92 7.94
CA ASN A 58 -17.32 -1.22 7.73
C ASN A 58 -17.17 0.26 8.03
N TYR A 59 -18.03 1.06 7.41
CA TYR A 59 -18.13 2.49 7.66
C TYR A 59 -19.57 2.82 8.05
N SER A 60 -19.75 3.34 9.26
CA SER A 60 -21.07 3.67 9.81
C SER A 60 -20.96 4.83 10.80
N ASN A 61 -21.92 5.75 10.77
CA ASN A 61 -22.03 6.87 11.72
C ASN A 61 -20.73 7.67 11.92
N GLU A 62 -19.98 7.95 10.85
CA GLU A 62 -18.67 8.64 10.89
C GLU A 62 -17.54 7.86 11.57
N PHE A 63 -17.70 6.55 11.75
CA PHE A 63 -16.65 5.65 12.24
C PHE A 63 -16.25 4.66 11.16
N HIS A 64 -14.94 4.50 10.99
CA HIS A 64 -14.36 3.34 10.33
C HIS A 64 -14.17 2.26 11.38
N ASN A 65 -14.94 1.18 11.29
CA ASN A 65 -14.74 0.02 12.16
C ASN A 65 -13.96 -1.02 11.39
N ILE A 66 -12.77 -1.31 11.87
CA ILE A 66 -11.84 -2.28 11.31
C ILE A 66 -11.78 -3.42 12.32
N GLU A 67 -12.25 -4.60 11.97
CA GLU A 67 -12.02 -5.82 12.74
C GLU A 67 -10.78 -6.51 12.18
N LEU A 68 -9.79 -6.79 13.03
CA LEU A 68 -8.58 -7.50 12.65
C LEU A 68 -8.26 -8.56 13.71
N VAL A 69 -8.28 -9.84 13.32
CA VAL A 69 -8.05 -10.99 14.20
C VAL A 69 -8.97 -10.96 15.43
N GLY A 70 -10.25 -10.60 15.22
CA GLY A 70 -11.25 -10.50 16.28
C GLY A 70 -11.09 -9.29 17.21
N LYS A 71 -10.13 -8.38 16.94
CA LYS A 71 -10.04 -7.08 17.62
C LYS A 71 -10.72 -6.01 16.78
N GLU A 72 -11.64 -5.29 17.39
CA GLU A 72 -12.34 -4.16 16.78
C GLU A 72 -11.56 -2.85 17.01
N TYR A 73 -11.31 -2.13 15.93
CA TYR A 73 -10.69 -0.81 15.91
C TYR A 73 -11.69 0.19 15.34
N ASN A 74 -12.21 1.06 16.20
CA ASN A 74 -13.17 2.08 15.81
C ASN A 74 -12.44 3.42 15.68
N ILE A 75 -12.32 3.91 14.45
CA ILE A 75 -11.61 5.14 14.12
C ILE A 75 -12.64 6.17 13.66
N SER A 76 -12.82 7.24 14.45
CA SER A 76 -13.69 8.35 14.03
C SER A 76 -13.09 9.11 12.84
N GLN A 77 -13.92 9.41 11.85
CA GLN A 77 -13.61 10.28 10.71
C GLN A 77 -13.11 11.66 11.18
N THR A 78 -13.63 12.18 12.29
CA THR A 78 -13.17 13.47 12.84
C THR A 78 -11.70 13.42 13.27
N LYS A 79 -11.26 12.30 13.85
CA LYS A 79 -9.86 12.07 14.25
C LYS A 79 -8.95 11.96 13.04
N ILE A 80 -9.41 11.30 11.96
CA ILE A 80 -8.70 11.21 10.68
C ILE A 80 -8.55 12.62 10.07
N ASN A 81 -9.65 13.37 9.96
CA ASN A 81 -9.65 14.72 9.41
C ASN A 81 -8.71 15.65 10.20
N LYS A 82 -8.68 15.53 11.53
CA LYS A 82 -7.77 16.30 12.38
C LYS A 82 -6.30 15.98 12.10
N GLN A 83 -5.96 14.71 11.90
CA GLN A 83 -4.59 14.30 11.56
C GLN A 83 -4.20 14.79 10.16
N ILE A 84 -5.07 14.63 9.17
CA ILE A 84 -4.85 15.11 7.80
C ILE A 84 -4.62 16.63 7.81
N ASN A 85 -5.50 17.38 8.46
CA ASN A 85 -5.36 18.84 8.58
C ASN A 85 -4.07 19.23 9.29
N GLY A 86 -3.66 18.50 10.33
CA GLY A 86 -2.39 18.73 11.02
C GLY A 86 -1.18 18.55 10.08
N VAL A 87 -1.20 17.55 9.20
CA VAL A 87 -0.15 17.34 8.20
C VAL A 87 -0.17 18.45 7.15
N ILE A 88 -1.34 18.81 6.63
CA ILE A 88 -1.50 19.90 5.65
C ILE A 88 -0.94 21.21 6.20
N THR A 89 -1.26 21.56 7.45
CA THR A 89 -0.76 22.79 8.08
C THR A 89 0.76 22.78 8.23
N LYS A 90 1.35 21.64 8.61
CA LYS A 90 2.82 21.51 8.68
C LYS A 90 3.50 21.68 7.32
N ILE A 91 2.91 21.12 6.26
CA ILE A 91 3.43 21.27 4.90
C ILE A 91 3.31 22.72 4.44
N LYS A 92 2.14 23.34 4.63
CA LYS A 92 1.92 24.75 4.29
C LYS A 92 2.94 25.66 4.97
N GLY A 93 3.15 25.49 6.28
CA GLY A 93 4.16 26.26 7.02
C GLY A 93 5.55 26.13 6.40
N LYS A 94 6.00 24.90 6.11
CA LYS A 94 7.32 24.67 5.46
C LYS A 94 7.41 25.31 4.07
N VAL A 95 6.35 25.23 3.27
CA VAL A 95 6.32 25.84 1.93
C VAL A 95 6.41 27.36 2.03
N THR A 96 5.70 27.98 2.99
CA THR A 96 5.78 29.42 3.24
C THR A 96 7.21 29.84 3.60
N TYR A 97 7.86 29.14 4.54
CA TYR A 97 9.26 29.43 4.89
C TYR A 97 10.20 29.36 3.68
N ILE A 98 10.05 28.34 2.82
CA ILE A 98 10.88 28.22 1.61
C ILE A 98 10.63 29.38 0.64
N ILE A 99 9.37 29.79 0.47
CA ILE A 99 9.02 30.92 -0.40
C ILE A 99 9.62 32.23 0.15
N ASP A 100 9.55 32.43 1.47
CA ASP A 100 10.12 33.60 2.12
C ASP A 100 11.64 33.65 1.97
N ASP A 101 12.34 32.52 2.16
CA ASP A 101 13.79 32.43 1.94
C ASP A 101 14.18 32.74 0.48
N ILE A 102 13.40 32.25 -0.49
CA ILE A 102 13.60 32.55 -1.92
C ILE A 102 13.39 34.05 -2.19
N ASN A 103 12.36 34.66 -1.61
CA ASN A 103 12.08 36.08 -1.79
C ASN A 103 13.18 36.97 -1.18
N VAL A 104 13.77 36.57 -0.05
CA VAL A 104 14.92 37.27 0.55
C VAL A 104 16.17 37.15 -0.34
N LEU A 105 16.38 36.01 -0.98
CA LEU A 105 17.50 35.80 -1.91
C LEU A 105 17.33 36.55 -3.24
N LEU A 106 16.10 36.73 -3.71
CA LEU A 106 15.81 37.43 -4.98
C LEU A 106 15.79 38.97 -4.83
N ASN A 107 15.59 39.48 -3.61
CA ASN A 107 15.54 40.92 -3.32
C ASN A 107 16.86 41.48 -2.74
N ASN A 108 17.91 40.65 -2.62
CA ASN A 108 19.30 41.07 -2.37
C ASN A 108 20.11 40.92 -3.66
#